data_AF-A0A922MJI2-F1
#
_entry.id   AF-A0A922MJI2-F1
#
_cell.length_a   1.000
_cell.length_b   1.000
_cell.length_c   1.000
_cell.angle_alpha   90.00
_cell.angle_beta   90.00
_cell.angle_gamma   90.00
#
_symmetry.space_group_name_H-M   'P 1'
#
loop_
_entity.id
_entity.type
_entity.pdbx_description
1 polymer ?
#
loop_
_entity_poly.entity_id
_entity_poly.type
_entity_poly.pdbx_seq_one_letter_code
_entity_poly.pdbx_strand_id
1 'polypeptide(L)'
;KVSLSHLFIWFEPATPEDKELTELALEHWEGRYSHPIFSKEGGWPRKIQEYLNEKAKKEGYPYPRLIPFTPEEIELVRGKFYV
;
A
#
# COMPACT_ATOMS: atom_id res chain seq x y z
N LYS A 1 -8.79 4.21 24.06
CA LYS A 1 -8.16 4.56 22.77
C LYS A 1 -7.54 3.30 22.21
N VAL A 2 -7.85 2.95 20.97
CA VAL A 2 -7.31 1.76 20.28
C VAL A 2 -6.76 2.24 18.95
N SER A 3 -5.50 1.94 18.69
CA SER A 3 -4.77 2.37 17.50
C SER A 3 -3.85 1.25 17.00
N LEU A 4 -3.32 1.46 15.80
CA LEU A 4 -2.25 0.67 15.20
C LEU A 4 -0.89 1.26 15.58
N SER A 5 0.07 0.40 15.92
CA SER A 5 1.49 0.74 15.98
C SER A 5 2.20 0.01 14.85
N HIS A 6 2.71 0.76 13.86
CA HIS A 6 3.47 0.23 12.74
C HIS A 6 4.94 0.64 12.89
N LEU A 7 5.88 -0.26 12.61
CA LEU A 7 7.29 0.08 12.53
C LEU A 7 7.51 0.91 11.28
N PHE A 8 7.89 2.18 11.45
CA PHE A 8 8.20 3.05 10.32
C PHE A 8 9.66 2.92 9.91
N ILE A 9 9.91 2.59 8.64
CA ILE A 9 11.24 2.54 8.03
C ILE A 9 11.34 3.63 6.97
N TRP A 10 12.26 4.57 7.18
CA TRP A 10 12.59 5.58 6.17
C TRP A 10 13.46 4.99 5.06
N PHE A 11 13.16 5.36 3.82
CA PHE A 11 13.98 5.07 2.65
C PHE A 11 14.38 6.38 1.99
N GLU A 12 15.69 6.58 1.81
CA GLU A 12 16.27 7.70 1.07
C GLU A 12 16.72 7.20 -0.31
N PRO A 13 16.41 7.91 -1.41
CA PRO A 13 16.96 7.57 -2.71
C PRO A 13 18.49 7.73 -2.73
N ALA A 14 19.21 6.73 -3.26
CA ALA A 14 20.66 6.79 -3.35
C ALA A 14 21.13 7.77 -4.44
N THR A 15 20.37 7.86 -5.54
CA THR A 15 20.53 8.88 -6.58
C THR A 15 19.18 9.50 -6.97
N PRO A 16 19.15 10.65 -7.67
CA PRO A 16 17.90 11.25 -8.16
C PRO A 16 17.06 10.30 -9.05
N GLU A 17 17.71 9.39 -9.76
CA GLU A 17 17.05 8.39 -10.61
C GLU A 17 16.31 7.32 -9.81
N ASP A 18 16.72 7.06 -8.56
CA ASP A 18 16.09 6.09 -7.67
C ASP A 18 14.81 6.59 -7.02
N LYS A 19 14.43 7.86 -7.24
CA LYS A 19 13.29 8.50 -6.56
C LYS A 19 11.99 7.69 -6.67
N GLU A 20 11.60 7.28 -7.88
CA GLU A 20 10.37 6.50 -8.08
C GLU A 20 10.45 5.11 -7.44
N LEU A 21 11.64 4.49 -7.44
CA LEU A 21 11.85 3.19 -6.78
C LEU A 21 11.74 3.32 -5.26
N THR A 22 12.32 4.36 -4.69
CA THR A 22 12.21 4.68 -3.26
C THR A 22 10.77 4.99 -2.87
N GLU A 23 10.03 5.76 -3.67
CA GLU A 23 8.60 6.00 -3.45
C GLU A 23 7.80 4.69 -3.47
N LEU A 24 8.08 3.80 -4.42
CA LEU A 24 7.43 2.48 -4.46
C LEU A 24 7.79 1.63 -3.23
N ALA A 25 9.01 1.70 -2.73
CA ALA A 25 9.45 1.01 -1.52
C ALA A 25 8.72 1.54 -0.28
N LEU A 26 8.58 2.86 -0.16
CA LEU A 26 7.80 3.50 0.91
C LEU A 26 6.32 3.09 0.85
N GLU A 27 5.70 3.05 -0.33
CA GLU A 27 4.32 2.56 -0.47
C GLU A 27 4.20 1.07 -0.12
N HIS A 28 5.22 0.27 -0.41
CA HIS A 28 5.25 -1.15 -0.06
C HIS A 28 5.35 -1.38 1.45
N TRP A 29 6.22 -0.64 2.13
CA TRP A 29 6.51 -0.80 3.56
C TRP A 29 5.53 -0.05 4.45
N GLU A 30 5.21 1.20 4.13
CA GLU A 30 4.40 2.08 4.98
C GLU A 30 2.98 2.23 4.44
N GLY A 31 2.87 2.54 3.15
CA GLY A 31 1.60 2.77 2.47
C GLY A 31 0.64 1.59 2.61
N ARG A 32 1.14 0.35 2.47
CA ARG A 32 0.32 -0.86 2.57
C ARG A 32 -0.46 -0.95 3.89
N TYR A 33 0.12 -0.54 5.01
CA TYR A 33 -0.54 -0.66 6.32
C TYR A 33 -1.30 0.61 6.71
N SER A 34 -0.82 1.76 6.25
CA SER A 34 -1.40 3.06 6.62
C SER A 34 -2.53 3.48 5.68
N HIS A 35 -2.38 3.27 4.37
CA HIS A 35 -3.33 3.74 3.35
C HIS A 35 -4.75 3.18 3.54
N PRO A 36 -4.97 1.88 3.84
CA PRO A 36 -6.32 1.37 4.04
C PRO A 36 -7.09 2.06 5.19
N ILE A 37 -6.37 2.57 6.20
CA ILE A 37 -6.94 3.14 7.43
C ILE A 37 -7.02 4.67 7.34
N PHE A 38 -5.96 5.33 6.89
CA PHE A 38 -5.78 6.78 7.05
C PHE A 38 -5.97 7.58 5.76
N SER A 39 -5.98 6.96 4.57
CA SER A 39 -6.25 7.70 3.33
C SER A 39 -7.74 8.02 3.17
N LYS A 40 -8.06 8.98 2.30
CA LYS A 40 -9.47 9.32 2.01
C LYS A 40 -10.12 8.25 1.13
N GLU A 41 -9.30 7.60 0.33
CA GLU A 41 -9.68 6.58 -0.65
C GLU A 41 -9.87 5.21 0.02
N GLY A 42 -9.06 4.90 1.05
CA GLY A 42 -8.94 3.55 1.62
C GLY A 42 -8.31 2.55 0.65
N GLY A 43 -8.37 1.26 1.00
CA GLY A 43 -7.78 0.18 0.20
C GLY A 43 -6.25 0.27 0.07
N TRP A 44 -5.68 -0.44 -0.91
CA TRP A 44 -4.24 -0.43 -1.16
C TRP A 44 -3.78 0.86 -1.86
N PRO A 45 -2.53 1.29 -1.66
CA PRO A 45 -1.96 2.35 -2.48
C PRO A 45 -1.93 1.94 -3.96
N ARG A 46 -2.32 2.87 -4.83
CA ARG A 46 -2.45 2.61 -6.26
C ARG A 46 -1.13 2.17 -6.92
N LYS A 47 -0.01 2.88 -6.64
CA LYS A 47 1.31 2.58 -7.22
C LYS A 47 1.75 1.13 -6.97
N ILE A 48 1.62 0.63 -5.73
CA ILE A 48 2.04 -0.74 -5.40
C ILE A 48 1.10 -1.79 -5.97
N GLN A 49 -0.20 -1.51 -6.02
CA GLN A 49 -1.20 -2.41 -6.61
C GLN A 49 -0.95 -2.60 -8.10
N GLU A 50 -0.75 -1.51 -8.85
CA GLU A 50 -0.44 -1.55 -10.28
C GLU A 50 0.87 -2.32 -10.54
N TYR A 51 1.94 -1.96 -9.82
CA TYR A 51 3.25 -2.63 -9.95
C TYR A 51 3.19 -4.13 -9.70
N LEU A 52 2.55 -4.56 -8.60
CA LEU A 52 2.47 -5.98 -8.25
C LEU A 52 1.59 -6.77 -9.21
N ASN A 53 0.53 -6.15 -9.74
CA ASN A 53 -0.36 -6.77 -10.73
C ASN A 53 0.32 -6.97 -12.07
N GLU A 54 1.06 -5.97 -12.55
CA GLU A 54 1.85 -6.10 -13.79
C GLU A 54 2.89 -7.21 -13.66
N LYS A 55 3.61 -7.25 -12.54
CA LYS A 55 4.63 -8.26 -12.29
C LYS A 55 4.01 -9.66 -12.12
N ALA A 56 2.86 -9.77 -11.45
CA ALA A 56 2.11 -11.03 -11.34
C ALA A 56 1.69 -11.57 -12.72
N LYS A 57 1.19 -10.71 -13.61
CA LYS A 57 0.84 -11.07 -15.00
C LYS A 57 2.05 -11.58 -15.78
N LYS A 58 3.20 -10.90 -15.67
CA LYS A 58 4.46 -11.29 -16.32
C LYS A 58 4.98 -12.64 -15.82
N GLU A 59 4.78 -12.94 -14.55
CA GLU A 59 5.18 -14.19 -13.89
C GLU A 59 4.16 -15.33 -14.10
N GLY A 60 3.04 -15.08 -14.79
CA GLY A 60 2.03 -16.10 -15.10
C GLY A 60 1.06 -16.42 -13.96
N TYR A 61 0.92 -15.54 -12.97
CA TYR A 61 -0.04 -15.73 -11.88
C TYR A 61 -1.49 -15.57 -12.40
N PRO A 62 -2.41 -16.48 -11.99
CA PRO A 62 -3.81 -16.41 -12.41
C PRO A 62 -4.61 -15.33 -11.67
N TYR A 63 -4.05 -14.72 -10.62
CA TYR A 63 -4.70 -13.68 -9.81
C TYR A 63 -3.67 -12.63 -9.31
N PRO A 64 -4.15 -11.42 -8.95
CA PRO A 64 -3.34 -10.42 -8.25
C PRO A 64 -2.64 -10.97 -7.02
N ARG A 65 -1.35 -10.66 -6.84
CA ARG A 65 -0.63 -10.96 -5.58
C ARG A 65 -1.15 -10.11 -4.41
N LEU A 66 -1.66 -8.92 -4.72
CA LEU A 66 -2.33 -8.06 -3.77
C LEU A 66 -3.80 -7.98 -4.19
N ILE A 67 -4.63 -8.81 -3.55
CA ILE A 67 -6.07 -8.89 -3.85
C ILE A 67 -6.68 -7.51 -3.54
N PRO A 68 -7.32 -6.83 -4.52
CA PRO A 68 -7.96 -5.55 -4.29
C PRO A 68 -9.02 -5.64 -3.19
N PHE A 69 -9.11 -4.61 -2.35
CA PHE A 69 -10.24 -4.48 -1.44
C PHE A 69 -11.55 -4.37 -2.23
N THR A 70 -12.63 -4.97 -1.72
CA THR A 70 -13.99 -4.65 -2.18
C THR A 70 -14.44 -3.30 -1.61
N PRO A 71 -15.47 -2.66 -2.19
CA PRO A 71 -16.06 -1.44 -1.62
C PRO A 71 -16.50 -1.61 -0.16
N GLU A 72 -17.08 -2.76 0.19
CA GLU A 72 -17.52 -3.06 1.55
C GLU A 72 -16.33 -3.16 2.52
N GLU A 73 -15.22 -3.76 2.09
CA GLU A 73 -14.00 -3.86 2.89
C GLU A 73 -13.33 -2.49 3.06
N ILE A 74 -13.37 -1.62 2.04
CA ILE A 74 -12.89 -0.24 2.15
C ILE A 74 -13.70 0.52 3.21
N GLU A 75 -15.04 0.46 3.15
CA GLU A 75 -15.89 1.12 4.14
C GLU A 75 -15.71 0.54 5.56
N LEU A 76 -15.38 -0.75 5.65
CA LEU A 76 -15.08 -1.40 6.92
C LEU A 76 -13.78 -0.89 7.54
N VAL A 77 -12.72 -0.65 6.77
CA VAL A 77 -11.37 -0.35 7.31
C VAL A 77 -11.05 1.15 7.36
N ARG A 78 -11.53 1.93 6.38
CA ARG A 78 -11.22 3.34 6.26
C ARG A 78 -11.70 4.13 7.48
N GLY A 79 -10.81 4.92 8.08
CA GLY A 79 -11.09 5.77 9.23
C GLY A 79 -11.31 5.00 10.54
N LYS A 80 -11.03 3.69 10.61
CA LYS A 80 -11.18 2.91 11.85
C LYS A 80 -9.95 3.05 12.75
N PHE A 81 -9.86 4.18 13.43
CA PHE A 81 -8.96 4.38 14.56
C PHE A 81 -9.73 5.17 15.63
N TYR A 82 -9.70 4.70 16.88
CA TYR A 82 -10.44 5.35 17.97
C TYR A 82 -9.51 6.34 18.68
N VAL A 83 -9.65 7.63 18.36
CA VAL A 83 -8.94 8.75 19.01
C VAL A 83 -9.32 8.91 20.47
#